data_AF-A0A510L9I6-F1
#
_entry.id   AF-A0A510L9I6-F1
#
_cell.length_a   1.000
_cell.length_b   1.000
_cell.length_c   1.000
_cell.angle_alpha   90.00
_cell.angle_beta   90.00
_cell.angle_gamma   90.00
#
_symmetry.space_group_name_H-M   'P 1'
#
loop_
_entity.id
_entity.type
_entity.pdbx_description
1 polymer ?
#
loop_
_entity_poly.entity_id
_entity_poly.type
_entity_poly.pdbx_seq_one_letter_code
_entity_poly.pdbx_strand_id
1 'polypeptide(L)'
;MLHFANDYTQGACQEILDAIVKTNFENLSGYGADKYCESAKAKIRKACELENADVYFLVGGTQTNAVVINSMLQSYEGVIAAETGHISVHEAGTLLGEAVVFTKNNTPKNFVTRIKQQGALLAKGWLLRVQFDTLFSNDLYKRIGKHTIDLSEKLKNILHKKNYRFYLESPTNQQFIIIENIKMEELEKKVSFSFWEKYDEKHTVIRLVTSWATTEKDLNELVKLL
;
A
#
# COMPACT_ATOMS: atom_id res chain seq x y z
N MET A 1 10.45 17.32 10.79
CA MET A 1 10.87 15.97 10.40
C MET A 1 10.37 15.72 8.99
N LEU A 2 11.20 15.21 8.07
CA LEU A 2 10.76 14.70 6.77
C LEU A 2 10.35 13.22 6.92
N HIS A 3 9.39 12.75 6.12
CA HIS A 3 8.82 11.41 6.26
C HIS A 3 9.03 10.58 4.98
N PHE A 4 9.97 9.63 5.04
CA PHE A 4 10.37 8.74 3.95
C PHE A 4 10.46 7.26 4.42
N ALA A 5 9.81 6.88 5.51
CA ALA A 5 9.87 5.50 6.03
C ALA A 5 8.85 4.57 5.36
N ASN A 6 7.62 5.05 5.19
CA ASN A 6 6.48 4.33 4.61
C ASN A 6 5.32 5.33 4.42
N ASP A 7 4.26 4.90 3.74
CA ASP A 7 3.02 5.65 3.62
C ASP A 7 2.00 5.40 4.76
N TYR A 8 2.17 4.37 5.60
CA TYR A 8 1.30 4.08 6.75
C TYR A 8 1.26 5.19 7.81
N THR A 9 2.27 6.04 7.82
CA THR A 9 2.33 7.21 8.71
C THR A 9 1.62 8.44 8.13
N GLN A 10 1.03 8.31 6.93
CA GLN A 10 0.25 9.34 6.27
C GLN A 10 -1.24 9.01 6.34
N GLY A 11 -2.09 10.03 6.21
CA GLY A 11 -3.54 9.82 6.05
C GLY A 11 -3.89 9.22 4.69
N ALA A 12 -5.17 9.31 4.33
CA ALA A 12 -5.60 9.06 2.96
C ALA A 12 -5.49 10.32 2.10
N CYS A 13 -5.46 10.14 0.78
CA CYS A 13 -5.51 11.27 -0.14
C CYS A 13 -6.83 12.03 -0.03
N GLN A 14 -6.80 13.31 -0.41
CA GLN A 14 -7.92 14.22 -0.19
C GLN A 14 -9.20 13.74 -0.88
N GLU A 15 -9.11 13.21 -2.10
CA GLU A 15 -10.27 12.67 -2.82
C GLU A 15 -10.96 11.54 -2.04
N ILE A 16 -10.19 10.70 -1.34
CA ILE A 16 -10.72 9.61 -0.51
C ILE A 16 -11.43 10.17 0.73
N LEU A 17 -10.81 11.14 1.40
CA LEU A 17 -11.43 11.79 2.57
C LEU A 17 -12.72 12.51 2.19
N ASP A 18 -12.72 13.24 1.07
CA ASP A 18 -13.90 13.93 0.56
C ASP A 18 -15.03 12.94 0.24
N ALA A 19 -14.70 11.79 -0.33
CA ALA A 19 -15.68 10.73 -0.61
C ALA A 19 -16.27 10.14 0.69
N ILE A 20 -15.46 9.93 1.73
CA ILE A 20 -15.94 9.47 3.04
C ILE A 20 -16.85 10.52 3.68
N VAL A 21 -16.45 11.80 3.69
CA VAL A 21 -17.25 12.89 4.27
C VAL A 21 -18.59 13.04 3.52
N LYS A 22 -18.56 13.01 2.19
CA LYS A 22 -19.76 13.09 1.35
C LYS A 22 -20.76 11.96 1.63
N THR A 23 -20.27 10.77 1.93
CA THR A 23 -21.10 9.58 2.17
C THR A 23 -21.56 9.41 3.61
N ASN A 24 -21.02 10.20 4.55
CA ASN A 24 -21.23 10.03 5.99
C ASN A 24 -22.69 10.05 6.46
N PHE A 25 -23.56 10.81 5.77
CA PHE A 25 -24.98 10.93 6.13
C PHE A 25 -25.91 9.99 5.35
N GLU A 26 -25.36 9.14 4.48
CA GLU A 26 -26.15 8.15 3.76
C GLU A 26 -26.47 6.94 4.65
N ASN A 27 -27.72 6.45 4.59
CA ASN A 27 -28.09 5.21 5.25
C ASN A 27 -27.83 4.02 4.31
N LEU A 28 -26.71 3.33 4.52
CA LEU A 28 -26.23 2.24 3.68
C LEU A 28 -26.30 0.91 4.42
N SER A 29 -26.55 -0.18 3.68
CA SER A 29 -26.57 -1.53 4.25
C SER A 29 -25.23 -1.90 4.86
N GLY A 30 -25.26 -2.57 6.02
CA GLY A 30 -24.07 -3.12 6.65
C GLY A 30 -23.41 -4.24 5.83
N TYR A 31 -22.19 -4.60 6.22
CA TYR A 31 -21.46 -5.77 5.71
C TYR A 31 -21.20 -5.81 4.19
N GLY A 32 -21.33 -4.68 3.48
CA GLY A 32 -20.89 -4.54 2.09
C GLY A 32 -21.88 -5.03 1.04
N ALA A 33 -23.17 -4.85 1.27
CA ALA A 33 -24.23 -5.07 0.26
C ALA A 33 -24.71 -3.76 -0.39
N ASP A 34 -23.95 -2.66 -0.23
CA ASP A 34 -24.36 -1.33 -0.65
C ASP A 34 -23.89 -0.96 -2.08
N LYS A 35 -24.41 0.15 -2.61
CA LYS A 35 -24.11 0.64 -3.97
C LYS A 35 -22.63 0.94 -4.21
N TYR A 36 -21.88 1.38 -3.20
CA TYR A 36 -20.44 1.66 -3.34
C TYR A 36 -19.66 0.35 -3.44
N CYS A 37 -20.15 -0.71 -2.79
CA CYS A 37 -19.59 -2.06 -2.96
C CYS A 37 -19.69 -2.53 -4.41
N GLU A 38 -20.88 -2.50 -5.01
CA GLU A 38 -21.05 -2.98 -6.39
C GLU A 38 -20.30 -2.10 -7.40
N SER A 39 -20.30 -0.78 -7.19
CA SER A 39 -19.53 0.14 -8.03
C SER A 39 -18.01 -0.10 -7.92
N ALA A 40 -17.47 -0.28 -6.71
CA ALA A 40 -16.05 -0.59 -6.51
C ALA A 40 -15.66 -1.92 -7.18
N LYS A 41 -16.47 -2.98 -7.03
CA LYS A 41 -16.23 -4.27 -7.71
C LYS A 41 -16.20 -4.11 -9.23
N ALA A 42 -17.17 -3.38 -9.79
CA ALA A 42 -17.25 -3.14 -11.23
C ALA A 42 -16.00 -2.40 -11.75
N LYS A 43 -15.54 -1.39 -11.02
CA LYS A 43 -14.34 -0.62 -11.38
C LYS A 43 -13.06 -1.47 -11.27
N ILE A 44 -12.94 -2.31 -10.24
CA ILE A 44 -11.80 -3.24 -10.10
C ILE A 44 -11.80 -4.27 -11.23
N ARG A 45 -12.95 -4.90 -11.53
CA ARG A 45 -13.09 -5.83 -12.66
C ARG A 45 -12.65 -5.20 -13.98
N LYS A 46 -13.08 -3.96 -14.23
CA LYS A 46 -12.67 -3.18 -15.39
C LYS A 46 -11.17 -2.93 -15.40
N ALA A 47 -10.58 -2.54 -14.26
CA ALA A 47 -9.15 -2.28 -14.14
C ALA A 47 -8.29 -3.54 -14.32
N CYS A 48 -8.82 -4.71 -13.93
CA CYS A 48 -8.19 -6.01 -14.15
C CYS A 48 -8.48 -6.62 -15.53
N GLU A 49 -9.33 -6.00 -16.35
CA GLU A 49 -9.81 -6.56 -17.63
C GLU A 49 -10.49 -7.93 -17.47
N LEU A 50 -11.21 -8.12 -16.35
CA LEU A 50 -11.86 -9.38 -15.98
C LEU A 50 -13.30 -9.14 -15.49
N GLU A 51 -14.26 -9.16 -16.42
CA GLU A 51 -15.68 -8.88 -16.13
C GLU A 51 -16.28 -9.84 -15.09
N ASN A 52 -15.84 -11.09 -15.09
CA ASN A 52 -16.40 -12.15 -14.24
C ASN A 52 -15.55 -12.46 -13.01
N ALA A 53 -14.57 -11.62 -12.66
CA ALA A 53 -13.78 -11.84 -11.45
C ALA A 53 -14.62 -11.65 -10.19
N ASP A 54 -14.42 -12.50 -9.19
CA ASP A 54 -15.00 -12.27 -7.86
C ASP A 54 -14.10 -11.33 -7.06
N VAL A 55 -14.70 -10.31 -6.47
CA VAL A 55 -13.99 -9.27 -5.72
C VAL A 55 -14.55 -9.17 -4.31
N TYR A 56 -13.67 -9.35 -3.33
CA TYR A 56 -14.00 -9.28 -1.90
C TYR A 56 -13.13 -8.26 -1.20
N PHE A 57 -13.69 -7.56 -0.22
CA PHE A 57 -12.99 -6.52 0.53
C PHE A 57 -12.82 -6.93 1.99
N LEU A 58 -11.60 -6.77 2.49
CA LEU A 58 -11.19 -7.13 3.85
C LEU A 58 -10.51 -5.92 4.52
N VAL A 59 -10.55 -5.86 5.85
CA VAL A 59 -10.16 -4.66 6.61
C VAL A 59 -8.66 -4.40 6.63
N GLY A 60 -7.82 -5.43 6.65
CA GLY A 60 -6.36 -5.22 6.67
C GLY A 60 -5.55 -6.44 6.20
N GLY A 61 -4.32 -6.17 5.76
CA GLY A 61 -3.41 -7.14 5.13
C GLY A 61 -3.22 -8.44 5.89
N THR A 62 -2.94 -8.38 7.20
CA THR A 62 -2.75 -9.61 8.02
C THR A 62 -3.98 -10.50 8.02
N GLN A 63 -5.16 -9.91 8.20
CA GLN A 63 -6.42 -10.65 8.15
C GLN A 63 -6.68 -11.20 6.74
N THR A 64 -6.35 -10.43 5.71
CA THR A 64 -6.48 -10.87 4.32
C THR A 64 -5.62 -12.08 4.01
N ASN A 65 -4.34 -12.03 4.37
CA ASN A 65 -3.41 -13.14 4.19
C ASN A 65 -3.91 -14.37 4.95
N ALA A 66 -4.27 -14.23 6.22
CA ALA A 66 -4.79 -15.33 7.02
C ALA A 66 -6.07 -15.95 6.41
N VAL A 67 -7.02 -15.12 5.96
CA VAL A 67 -8.27 -15.58 5.33
C VAL A 67 -7.99 -16.31 4.02
N VAL A 68 -7.17 -15.75 3.13
CA VAL A 68 -6.87 -16.35 1.83
C VAL A 68 -6.13 -17.68 2.02
N ILE A 69 -5.08 -17.70 2.83
CA ILE A 69 -4.29 -18.90 3.10
C ILE A 69 -5.16 -20.01 3.69
N ASN A 70 -5.93 -19.72 4.74
CA ASN A 70 -6.84 -20.68 5.36
C ASN A 70 -8.00 -21.12 4.44
N SER A 71 -8.27 -20.38 3.36
CA SER A 71 -9.29 -20.74 2.37
C SER A 71 -8.74 -21.62 1.26
N MET A 72 -7.42 -21.60 1.01
CA MET A 72 -6.77 -22.31 -0.08
C MET A 72 -6.02 -23.57 0.38
N LEU A 73 -5.57 -23.60 1.64
CA LEU A 73 -4.77 -24.68 2.21
C LEU A 73 -5.59 -25.64 3.09
N GLN A 74 -5.11 -26.87 3.18
CA GLN A 74 -5.49 -27.81 4.23
C GLN A 74 -4.89 -27.39 5.58
N SER A 75 -5.43 -27.90 6.68
CA SER A 75 -4.99 -27.56 8.04
C SER A 75 -3.53 -27.90 8.36
N TYR A 76 -2.92 -28.79 7.56
CA TYR A 76 -1.53 -29.23 7.68
C TYR A 76 -0.60 -28.66 6.60
N GLU A 77 -1.13 -27.87 5.67
CA GLU A 77 -0.35 -27.21 4.63
C GLU A 77 0.10 -25.83 5.10
N GLY A 78 1.27 -25.40 4.63
CA GLY A 78 1.84 -24.08 4.91
C GLY A 78 2.22 -23.35 3.63
N VAL A 79 2.29 -22.03 3.71
CA VAL A 79 2.85 -21.22 2.62
C VAL A 79 4.36 -21.13 2.81
N ILE A 80 5.10 -21.50 1.77
CA ILE A 80 6.52 -21.19 1.65
C ILE A 80 6.63 -20.01 0.69
N ALA A 81 7.13 -18.88 1.16
CA ALA A 81 7.42 -17.71 0.35
C ALA A 81 8.87 -17.28 0.59
N ALA A 82 9.50 -16.71 -0.44
CA ALA A 82 10.74 -15.97 -0.22
C ALA A 82 10.44 -14.79 0.73
N GLU A 83 11.44 -14.31 1.47
CA GLU A 83 11.31 -13.12 2.31
C GLU A 83 10.85 -11.90 1.49
N THR A 84 11.30 -11.82 0.24
CA THR A 84 10.88 -10.82 -0.76
C THR A 84 9.49 -11.08 -1.34
N GLY A 85 8.88 -12.23 -1.05
CA GLY A 85 7.55 -12.65 -1.50
C GLY A 85 6.41 -12.15 -0.62
N HIS A 86 6.71 -11.43 0.47
CA HIS A 86 5.72 -10.64 1.21
C HIS A 86 5.23 -9.48 0.33
N ILE A 87 4.22 -9.75 -0.51
CA ILE A 87 3.51 -8.73 -1.29
C ILE A 87 2.55 -8.00 -0.35
N SER A 88 3.06 -7.11 0.48
CA SER A 88 2.27 -6.13 1.23
C SER A 88 3.19 -5.04 1.74
N VAL A 89 3.22 -3.90 1.06
CA VAL A 89 3.55 -2.64 1.71
C VAL A 89 2.98 -1.51 0.86
N HIS A 90 2.06 -0.74 1.44
CA HIS A 90 1.55 0.57 1.01
C HIS A 90 0.11 0.62 0.45
N GLU A 91 -0.76 1.35 1.15
CA GLU A 91 -2.23 1.43 0.95
C GLU A 91 -2.65 2.34 -0.21
N ALA A 92 -1.72 2.74 -1.07
CA ALA A 92 -1.96 3.57 -2.26
C ALA A 92 -2.92 4.74 -1.99
N GLY A 93 -2.72 5.44 -0.86
CA GLY A 93 -3.53 6.61 -0.47
C GLY A 93 -4.91 6.31 0.11
N THR A 94 -5.25 5.06 0.39
CA THR A 94 -6.42 4.68 1.22
C THR A 94 -6.05 4.68 2.72
N LEU A 95 -7.04 4.69 3.61
CA LEU A 95 -6.86 4.64 5.08
C LEU A 95 -6.67 3.23 5.62
N LEU A 96 -7.28 2.26 4.92
CA LEU A 96 -7.31 0.85 5.27
C LEU A 96 -7.97 0.09 4.13
N GLY A 97 -7.63 -1.19 4.01
CA GLY A 97 -8.41 -2.12 3.23
C GLY A 97 -7.65 -2.88 2.18
N GLU A 98 -8.13 -4.09 1.92
CA GLU A 98 -7.59 -4.97 0.89
C GLU A 98 -8.69 -5.46 -0.03
N ALA A 99 -8.40 -5.55 -1.33
CA ALA A 99 -9.28 -6.16 -2.32
C ALA A 99 -8.68 -7.49 -2.79
N VAL A 100 -9.33 -8.60 -2.45
CA VAL A 100 -9.01 -9.94 -2.97
C VAL A 100 -9.79 -10.16 -4.25
N VAL A 101 -9.06 -10.44 -5.34
CA VAL A 101 -9.63 -10.67 -6.68
C VAL A 101 -9.35 -12.11 -7.11
N PHE A 102 -10.40 -12.91 -7.26
CA PHE A 102 -10.31 -14.26 -7.83
C PHE A 102 -10.56 -14.19 -9.34
N THR A 103 -9.53 -14.49 -10.13
CA THR A 103 -9.50 -14.24 -11.57
C THR A 103 -9.91 -15.44 -12.43
N LYS A 104 -9.98 -16.64 -11.84
CA LYS A 104 -10.18 -17.91 -12.57
C LYS A 104 -11.40 -18.70 -12.11
N ASN A 105 -12.44 -17.99 -11.64
CA ASN A 105 -13.63 -18.61 -11.04
C ASN A 105 -13.26 -19.66 -9.96
N ASN A 106 -12.21 -19.35 -9.20
CA ASN A 106 -11.55 -20.23 -8.23
C ASN A 106 -11.80 -19.75 -6.79
N THR A 107 -12.88 -19.00 -6.58
CA THR A 107 -13.27 -18.49 -5.28
C THR A 107 -13.53 -19.66 -4.32
N PRO A 108 -12.88 -19.69 -3.15
CA PRO A 108 -13.13 -20.71 -2.16
C PRO A 108 -14.60 -20.73 -1.72
N LYS A 109 -15.15 -21.92 -1.51
CA LYS A 109 -16.54 -22.07 -1.04
C LYS A 109 -16.75 -21.32 0.27
N ASN A 110 -17.88 -20.62 0.38
CA ASN A 110 -18.29 -19.85 1.56
C ASN A 110 -17.27 -18.78 1.97
N PHE A 111 -16.58 -18.14 1.02
CA PHE A 111 -15.52 -17.17 1.31
C PHE A 111 -15.99 -16.04 2.23
N VAL A 112 -17.20 -15.48 2.03
CA VAL A 112 -17.75 -14.45 2.93
C VAL A 112 -17.88 -14.93 4.37
N THR A 113 -18.30 -16.18 4.58
CA THR A 113 -18.37 -16.79 5.92
C THR A 113 -16.98 -16.90 6.55
N ARG A 114 -15.95 -17.22 5.76
CA ARG A 114 -14.55 -17.27 6.21
C ARG A 114 -14.03 -15.88 6.59
N ILE A 115 -14.30 -14.86 5.78
CA ILE A 115 -14.01 -13.44 6.12
C ILE A 115 -14.66 -13.09 7.47
N LYS A 116 -15.93 -13.47 7.67
CA LYS A 116 -16.67 -13.21 8.92
C LYS A 116 -16.05 -13.93 10.12
N GLN A 117 -15.73 -15.22 10.01
CA GLN A 117 -15.16 -16.03 11.10
C GLN A 117 -13.78 -15.54 11.53
N GLN A 118 -12.99 -14.99 10.60
CA GLN A 118 -11.66 -14.43 10.88
C GLN A 118 -11.70 -12.96 11.31
N GLY A 119 -12.90 -12.41 11.60
CA GLY A 119 -13.06 -11.03 12.07
C GLY A 119 -12.69 -9.97 11.04
N ALA A 120 -12.57 -10.32 9.76
CA ALA A 120 -12.14 -9.43 8.67
C ALA A 120 -13.32 -8.71 7.99
N LEU A 121 -14.57 -9.04 8.35
CA LEU A 121 -15.77 -8.46 7.75
C LEU A 121 -16.24 -7.22 8.54
N LEU A 122 -15.98 -6.04 7.99
CA LEU A 122 -16.38 -4.77 8.59
C LEU A 122 -17.90 -4.58 8.60
N ALA A 123 -18.46 -4.20 9.76
CA ALA A 123 -19.89 -3.89 9.90
C ALA A 123 -20.29 -2.65 9.08
N LYS A 124 -19.54 -1.54 9.22
CA LYS A 124 -19.66 -0.34 8.38
C LYS A 124 -18.94 -0.55 7.05
N GLY A 125 -19.40 -1.54 6.31
CA GLY A 125 -18.71 -2.04 5.13
C GLY A 125 -18.47 -0.96 4.07
N TRP A 126 -19.42 -0.05 3.89
CA TRP A 126 -19.33 1.07 2.96
C TRP A 126 -18.06 1.91 3.11
N LEU A 127 -17.53 2.08 4.34
CA LEU A 127 -16.33 2.88 4.61
C LEU A 127 -15.10 2.30 3.90
N LEU A 128 -15.03 0.97 3.80
CA LEU A 128 -13.97 0.30 3.06
C LEU A 128 -14.16 0.47 1.56
N ARG A 129 -15.40 0.30 1.06
CA ARG A 129 -15.67 0.23 -0.39
C ARG A 129 -15.73 1.60 -1.06
N VAL A 130 -16.13 2.66 -0.36
CA VAL A 130 -16.10 4.04 -0.90
C VAL A 130 -14.66 4.46 -1.23
N GLN A 131 -13.68 3.96 -0.47
CA GLN A 131 -12.27 4.22 -0.73
C GLN A 131 -11.84 3.57 -2.05
N PHE A 132 -12.10 2.27 -2.24
CA PHE A 132 -11.83 1.59 -3.50
C PHE A 132 -12.61 2.16 -4.67
N ASP A 133 -13.89 2.49 -4.46
CA ASP A 133 -14.73 3.12 -5.47
C ASP A 133 -14.11 4.41 -5.99
N THR A 134 -13.60 5.24 -5.08
CA THR A 134 -12.94 6.51 -5.38
C THR A 134 -11.55 6.30 -5.98
N LEU A 135 -10.77 5.36 -5.42
CA LEU A 135 -9.42 5.01 -5.88
C LEU A 135 -9.41 4.59 -7.35
N PHE A 136 -10.41 3.81 -7.77
CA PHE A 136 -10.58 3.37 -9.16
C PHE A 136 -11.45 4.32 -10.01
N SER A 137 -11.73 5.54 -9.53
CA SER A 137 -12.40 6.59 -10.30
C SER A 137 -11.41 7.63 -10.80
N ASN A 138 -11.70 8.24 -11.96
CA ASN A 138 -10.92 9.35 -12.52
C ASN A 138 -9.40 9.08 -12.59
N ASP A 139 -9.04 7.83 -12.86
CA ASP A 139 -7.67 7.31 -12.86
C ASP A 139 -6.86 7.64 -11.59
N LEU A 140 -7.50 7.88 -10.44
CA LEU A 140 -6.84 8.32 -9.20
C LEU A 140 -5.70 7.38 -8.81
N TYR A 141 -5.93 6.06 -8.79
CA TYR A 141 -4.91 5.03 -8.55
C TYR A 141 -3.67 5.19 -9.43
N LYS A 142 -3.86 5.44 -10.74
CA LYS A 142 -2.75 5.63 -11.68
C LYS A 142 -2.06 6.97 -11.46
N ARG A 143 -2.81 8.04 -11.17
CA ARG A 143 -2.25 9.38 -10.92
C ARG A 143 -1.34 9.38 -9.70
N ILE A 144 -1.81 8.83 -8.57
CA ILE A 144 -1.01 8.76 -7.34
C ILE A 144 0.17 7.80 -7.50
N GLY A 145 -0.02 6.64 -8.16
CA GLY A 145 1.07 5.70 -8.43
C GLY A 145 2.15 6.33 -9.29
N LYS A 146 1.76 7.01 -10.37
CA LYS A 146 2.69 7.73 -11.25
C LYS A 146 3.44 8.84 -10.49
N HIS A 147 2.75 9.66 -9.71
CA HIS A 147 3.36 10.70 -8.90
C HIS A 147 4.45 10.15 -7.98
N THR A 148 4.13 9.08 -7.26
CA THR A 148 5.04 8.43 -6.32
C THR A 148 6.25 7.80 -7.03
N ILE A 149 6.06 7.15 -8.18
CA ILE A 149 7.17 6.63 -8.99
C ILE A 149 8.03 7.75 -9.58
N ASP A 150 7.42 8.79 -10.15
CA ASP A 150 8.14 9.92 -10.75
C ASP A 150 9.04 10.63 -9.73
N LEU A 151 8.56 10.82 -8.48
CA LEU A 151 9.38 11.38 -7.40
C LEU A 151 10.48 10.42 -6.94
N SER A 152 10.22 9.11 -6.90
CA SER A 152 11.24 8.12 -6.56
C SER A 152 12.37 8.09 -7.59
N GLU A 153 12.03 8.16 -8.88
CA GLU A 153 13.00 8.26 -9.97
C GLU A 153 13.82 9.55 -9.89
N LYS A 154 13.20 10.67 -9.52
CA LYS A 154 13.95 11.92 -9.25
C LYS A 154 14.91 11.76 -8.08
N LEU A 155 14.45 11.19 -6.96
CA LEU A 155 15.29 10.90 -5.79
C LEU A 155 16.48 10.02 -6.17
N LYS A 156 16.22 8.93 -6.91
CA LYS A 156 17.23 8.01 -7.41
C LYS A 156 18.31 8.71 -8.23
N ASN A 157 17.90 9.53 -9.20
CA ASN A 157 18.82 10.32 -10.02
C ASN A 157 19.67 11.30 -9.19
N ILE A 158 19.10 11.89 -8.13
CA ILE A 158 19.84 12.81 -7.24
C ILE A 158 20.85 12.05 -6.38
N LEU A 159 20.47 10.88 -5.86
CA LEU A 159 21.37 9.99 -5.12
C LEU A 159 22.57 9.57 -5.97
N HIS A 160 22.35 9.20 -7.24
CA HIS A 160 23.43 8.93 -8.19
C HIS A 160 24.36 10.14 -8.38
N LYS A 161 23.80 11.33 -8.60
CA LYS A 161 24.60 12.57 -8.78
C LYS A 161 25.43 12.92 -7.54
N LYS A 162 24.97 12.53 -6.34
CA LYS A 162 25.68 12.69 -5.07
C LYS A 162 26.63 11.53 -4.75
N ASN A 163 26.83 10.58 -5.66
CA ASN A 163 27.68 9.40 -5.51
C ASN A 163 27.31 8.49 -4.33
N TYR A 164 26.01 8.40 -3.99
CA TYR A 164 25.55 7.39 -3.05
C TYR A 164 25.65 5.99 -3.65
N ARG A 165 26.01 5.02 -2.81
CA ARG A 165 26.01 3.60 -3.17
C ARG A 165 24.62 3.02 -2.98
N PHE A 166 24.12 2.32 -3.98
CA PHE A 166 22.88 1.57 -3.90
C PHE A 166 23.14 0.15 -3.44
N TYR A 167 22.29 -0.35 -2.54
CA TYR A 167 22.23 -1.77 -2.21
C TYR A 167 21.40 -2.53 -3.24
N LEU A 168 20.27 -1.95 -3.64
CA LEU A 168 19.39 -2.47 -4.68
C LEU A 168 18.89 -1.31 -5.56
N GLU A 169 19.01 -1.51 -6.87
CA GLU A 169 18.44 -0.64 -7.90
C GLU A 169 16.94 -0.94 -8.06
N SER A 170 16.13 -0.35 -7.19
CA SER A 170 14.69 -0.58 -7.17
C SER A 170 13.98 0.23 -8.27
N PRO A 171 13.08 -0.39 -9.06
CA PRO A 171 12.23 0.28 -10.04
C PRO A 171 10.93 0.83 -9.42
N THR A 172 10.79 0.73 -8.10
CA THR A 172 9.57 1.10 -7.37
C THR A 172 9.73 2.44 -6.66
N ASN A 173 8.74 2.80 -5.84
CA ASN A 173 8.77 4.00 -5.03
C ASN A 173 9.75 3.95 -3.84
N GLN A 174 10.39 2.80 -3.61
CA GLN A 174 11.34 2.53 -2.54
C GLN A 174 12.77 2.56 -3.11
N GLN A 175 13.70 3.24 -2.45
CA GLN A 175 15.12 3.30 -2.82
C GLN A 175 15.98 2.81 -1.66
N PHE A 176 16.99 1.98 -1.96
CA PHE A 176 17.83 1.32 -0.96
C PHE A 176 19.28 1.78 -1.11
N ILE A 177 19.76 2.57 -0.15
CA ILE A 177 21.11 3.13 -0.18
C ILE A 177 21.94 2.67 1.02
N ILE A 178 23.24 2.57 0.79
CA ILE A 178 24.24 2.28 1.82
C ILE A 178 24.76 3.61 2.34
N ILE A 179 24.66 3.84 3.65
CA ILE A 179 25.09 5.07 4.31
C ILE A 179 25.99 4.75 5.51
N GLU A 180 26.97 5.62 5.79
CA GLU A 180 27.79 5.51 7.00
C GLU A 180 26.92 5.69 8.26
N ASN A 181 27.19 4.90 9.31
CA ASN A 181 26.40 4.89 10.54
C ASN A 181 26.34 6.28 11.20
N ILE A 182 27.46 7.02 11.20
CA ILE A 182 27.52 8.38 11.75
C ILE A 182 26.57 9.32 10.99
N LYS A 183 26.59 9.26 9.65
CA LYS A 183 25.73 10.07 8.81
C LYS A 183 24.26 9.67 8.93
N MET A 184 23.98 8.36 9.11
CA MET A 184 22.65 7.85 9.37
C MET A 184 22.08 8.44 10.66
N GLU A 185 22.83 8.41 11.78
CA GLU A 185 22.40 8.98 13.07
C GLU A 185 22.11 10.48 12.99
N GLU A 186 22.86 11.23 12.18
CA GLU A 186 22.58 12.64 11.91
C GLU A 186 21.31 12.83 11.08
N LEU A 187 21.12 11.99 10.07
CA LEU A 187 19.96 12.04 9.18
C LEU A 187 18.66 11.69 9.91
N GLU A 188 18.67 10.69 10.81
CA GLU A 188 17.52 10.26 11.61
C GLU A 188 16.91 11.38 12.47
N LYS A 189 17.73 12.36 12.89
CA LYS A 189 17.25 13.52 13.67
C LYS A 189 16.30 14.42 12.87
N LYS A 190 16.36 14.36 11.55
CA LYS A 190 15.62 15.25 10.64
C LYS A 190 14.72 14.50 9.67
N VAL A 191 15.01 13.24 9.37
CA VAL A 191 14.35 12.43 8.35
C VAL A 191 13.98 11.08 8.96
N SER A 192 12.71 10.71 8.88
CA SER A 192 12.24 9.37 9.18
C SER A 192 12.41 8.49 7.94
N PHE A 193 13.16 7.39 8.06
CA PHE A 193 13.35 6.37 7.05
C PHE A 193 13.33 4.98 7.70
N SER A 194 13.30 3.91 6.92
CA SER A 194 13.35 2.55 7.48
C SER A 194 14.79 2.01 7.47
N PHE A 195 15.20 1.42 8.59
CA PHE A 195 16.33 0.50 8.63
C PHE A 195 16.00 -0.74 7.79
N TRP A 196 16.93 -1.18 6.93
CA TRP A 196 16.79 -2.42 6.17
C TRP A 196 17.66 -3.52 6.76
N GLU A 197 18.99 -3.37 6.66
CA GLU A 197 19.94 -4.29 7.26
C GLU A 197 21.29 -3.61 7.50
N LYS A 198 22.12 -4.22 8.35
CA LYS A 198 23.51 -3.78 8.54
C LYS A 198 24.33 -4.24 7.34
N TYR A 199 25.00 -3.31 6.65
CA TYR A 199 25.83 -3.65 5.49
C TYR A 199 27.22 -4.14 5.93
N ASP A 200 27.87 -3.41 6.84
CA ASP A 200 29.14 -3.78 7.47
C ASP A 200 29.28 -3.09 8.85
N GLU A 201 30.45 -3.12 9.47
CA GLU A 201 30.68 -2.48 10.78
C GLU A 201 30.44 -0.96 10.81
N LYS A 202 30.61 -0.29 9.67
CA LYS A 202 30.58 1.18 9.54
C LYS A 202 29.40 1.69 8.72
N HIS A 203 28.68 0.81 8.02
CA HIS A 203 27.60 1.19 7.12
C HIS A 203 26.32 0.40 7.35
N THR A 204 25.20 1.05 7.05
CA THR A 204 23.85 0.51 7.14
C THR A 204 23.11 0.72 5.83
N VAL A 205 22.30 -0.26 5.44
CA VAL A 205 21.33 -0.10 4.35
C VAL A 205 20.08 0.55 4.90
N ILE A 206 19.72 1.71 4.35
CA ILE A 206 18.46 2.39 4.67
C ILE A 206 17.53 2.36 3.45
N ARG A 207 16.23 2.37 3.74
CA ARG A 207 15.17 2.42 2.74
C ARG A 207 14.42 3.74 2.82
N LEU A 208 14.44 4.46 1.71
CA LEU A 208 13.69 5.70 1.50
C LEU A 208 12.46 5.41 0.64
N VAL A 209 11.28 5.79 1.13
CA VAL A 209 10.00 5.53 0.48
C VAL A 209 9.33 6.85 0.14
N THR A 210 9.00 7.03 -1.13
CA THR A 210 8.11 8.10 -1.58
C THR A 210 6.66 7.60 -1.52
N SER A 211 5.72 8.46 -1.15
CA SER A 211 4.29 8.13 -1.02
C SER A 211 3.43 9.05 -1.87
N TRP A 212 2.11 8.85 -1.81
CA TRP A 212 1.14 9.74 -2.45
C TRP A 212 1.23 11.18 -1.91
N ALA A 213 1.68 11.35 -0.66
CA ALA A 213 1.76 12.63 0.03
C ALA A 213 3.12 13.33 -0.13
N THR A 214 4.15 12.63 -0.62
CA THR A 214 5.48 13.24 -0.82
C THR A 214 5.38 14.36 -1.84
N THR A 215 5.96 15.52 -1.53
CA THR A 215 6.01 16.67 -2.44
C THR A 215 7.41 16.90 -2.99
N GLU A 216 7.51 17.65 -4.09
CA GLU A 216 8.80 18.15 -4.60
C GLU A 216 9.57 18.96 -3.56
N LYS A 217 8.85 19.67 -2.68
CA LYS A 217 9.47 20.43 -1.59
C LYS A 217 10.15 19.49 -0.59
N ASP A 218 9.48 18.39 -0.21
CA ASP A 218 10.06 17.40 0.70
C ASP A 218 11.32 16.77 0.10
N LEU A 219 11.28 16.47 -1.19
CA LEU A 219 12.44 15.96 -1.92
C LEU A 219 13.59 16.97 -1.92
N ASN A 220 13.32 18.24 -2.23
CA ASN A 220 14.33 19.29 -2.21
C ASN A 220 14.95 19.52 -0.83
N GLU A 221 14.17 19.41 0.24
CA GLU A 221 14.70 19.48 1.62
C GLU A 221 15.52 18.24 1.97
N LEU A 222 15.09 17.05 1.58
CA LEU A 222 15.86 15.81 1.78
C LEU A 222 17.25 15.91 1.12
N VAL A 223 17.29 16.45 -0.09
CA VAL A 223 18.53 16.62 -0.89
C VAL A 223 19.54 17.57 -0.25
N LYS A 224 19.10 18.50 0.60
CA LYS A 224 20.00 19.36 1.39
C LYS A 224 20.64 18.63 2.56
N LEU A 225 20.01 17.55 3.03
CA LEU A 225 20.46 16.74 4.18
C LEU A 225 21.30 15.53 3.76
N LEU A 226 21.12 15.05 2.53
CA LEU A 226 21.92 14.02 1.88
C LEU A 226 23.20 14.62 1.29
#